data_AF-A3RMU2-F1
#
_entry.id   AF-A3RMU2-F1
#
_cell.length_a   1.000
_cell.length_b   1.000
_cell.length_c   1.000
_cell.angle_alpha   90.00
_cell.angle_beta   90.00
_cell.angle_gamma   90.00
#
_symmetry.space_group_name_H-M   'P 1'
#
loop_
_entity.id
_entity.type
_entity.pdbx_description
1 polymer ?
#
loop_
_entity_poly.entity_id
_entity_poly.type
_entity_poly.pdbx_seq_one_letter_code
_entity_poly.pdbx_strand_id
1 'polypeptide(L)'
;MSVTLEENPIAIRTCILYEFRKNLPIFESFKNFCHVLGDDLIGFPEFEFWFYRFYKGDFDLNYDRSQETIHPTLFDLPLQIHDKILKNLNVLERLNLRNVCFNFRKISDEPPTQVVINTINTGMQETTFKFDCGLNHYVMICKDVDNDCIITSSCKYDGQKEWKVEGASVFPAVLGPFLRKCPVVDCLVLTSWTSRNGRLMSCMESTKPSVKKLVLNTFINHENYFLLKNVREVQHISIVMVPDALEVDQLIELEQWKNAVSVSVNYLLDWNIEHFHHFQNAIIFLKHMTVENAVKVKKLLE
;
A
#
# COMPACT_ATOMS: atom_id res chain seq x y z
N MET A 1 -45.12 -25.26 18.30
CA MET A 1 -44.24 -26.25 18.95
C MET A 1 -43.05 -26.53 18.04
N SER A 2 -42.18 -25.55 17.79
CA SER A 2 -40.90 -25.84 17.13
C SER A 2 -40.01 -26.44 18.22
N VAL A 3 -39.95 -27.76 18.28
CA VAL A 3 -38.74 -28.43 18.79
C VAL A 3 -37.63 -27.80 17.96
N THR A 4 -36.87 -26.92 18.60
CA THR A 4 -35.96 -25.98 17.95
C THR A 4 -34.96 -26.80 17.14
N LEU A 5 -34.97 -26.61 15.81
CA LEU A 5 -34.00 -27.26 14.92
C LEU A 5 -32.55 -27.05 15.42
N GLU A 6 -32.32 -25.96 16.16
CA GLU A 6 -31.09 -25.60 16.86
C GLU A 6 -30.53 -26.71 17.76
N GLU A 7 -31.36 -27.55 18.39
CA GLU A 7 -30.90 -28.54 19.37
C GLU A 7 -30.74 -29.96 18.81
N ASN A 8 -31.09 -30.21 17.55
CA ASN A 8 -31.03 -31.56 16.97
C ASN A 8 -29.99 -31.65 15.83
N PRO A 9 -28.76 -32.12 16.12
CA PRO A 9 -27.72 -32.31 15.10
C PRO A 9 -28.15 -33.16 13.91
N ILE A 10 -28.99 -34.18 14.12
CA ILE A 10 -29.47 -35.06 13.04
C ILE A 10 -30.38 -34.26 12.08
N ALA A 11 -31.22 -33.38 12.61
CA ALA A 11 -32.08 -32.54 11.79
C ALA A 11 -31.25 -31.56 10.94
N ILE A 12 -30.26 -30.91 11.56
CA ILE A 12 -29.30 -30.05 10.86
C ILE A 12 -28.60 -30.82 9.73
N ARG A 13 -28.05 -32.01 10.02
CA ARG A 13 -27.37 -32.87 9.04
C ARG A 13 -28.30 -33.32 7.91
N THR A 14 -29.58 -33.56 8.21
CA THR A 14 -30.60 -33.89 7.22
C THR A 14 -30.84 -32.73 6.26
N CYS A 15 -30.89 -31.50 6.78
CA CYS A 15 -30.99 -30.29 5.96
C CYS A 15 -29.74 -30.10 5.07
N ILE A 16 -28.54 -30.39 5.58
CA ILE A 16 -27.31 -30.36 4.76
C ILE A 16 -27.38 -31.41 3.64
N LEU A 17 -27.86 -32.62 3.93
CA LEU A 17 -28.08 -33.66 2.93
C LEU A 17 -29.08 -33.22 1.85
N TYR A 18 -30.14 -32.50 2.25
CA TYR A 18 -31.10 -31.92 1.32
C TYR A 18 -30.43 -30.89 0.38
N GLU A 19 -29.60 -29.99 0.91
CA GLU A 19 -28.86 -29.02 0.08
C GLU A 19 -27.86 -29.73 -0.86
N PHE A 20 -27.14 -30.73 -0.37
CA PHE A 20 -26.26 -31.58 -1.20
C PHE A 20 -27.00 -32.18 -2.40
N ARG A 21 -28.23 -32.69 -2.19
CA ARG A 21 -29.04 -33.29 -3.25
C ARG A 21 -29.50 -32.30 -4.32
N LYS A 22 -29.46 -30.99 -4.06
CA LYS A 22 -29.73 -29.98 -5.10
C LYS A 22 -28.60 -29.87 -6.13
N ASN A 23 -27.45 -30.49 -5.88
CA ASN A 23 -26.29 -30.50 -6.77
C ASN A 23 -25.79 -29.09 -7.13
N LEU A 24 -25.87 -28.17 -6.15
CA LEU A 24 -25.33 -26.83 -6.25
C LEU A 24 -23.89 -26.80 -5.73
N PRO A 25 -23.06 -25.83 -6.17
CA PRO A 25 -21.78 -25.54 -5.53
C PRO A 25 -21.93 -25.40 -4.01
N ILE A 26 -20.92 -25.87 -3.26
CA ILE A 26 -20.98 -25.96 -1.79
C ILE A 26 -21.26 -24.63 -1.09
N PHE A 27 -20.65 -23.53 -1.58
CA PHE A 27 -20.88 -22.20 -1.02
C PHE A 27 -22.29 -21.68 -1.29
N GLU A 28 -22.89 -22.02 -2.44
CA GLU A 28 -24.29 -21.67 -2.73
C GLU A 28 -25.25 -22.49 -1.87
N SER A 29 -24.94 -23.78 -1.69
CA SER A 29 -25.67 -24.68 -0.80
C SER A 29 -25.66 -24.17 0.65
N PHE A 30 -24.51 -23.69 1.13
CA PHE A 30 -24.39 -23.10 2.46
C PHE A 30 -25.19 -21.79 2.59
N LYS A 31 -25.10 -20.89 1.61
CA LYS A 31 -25.92 -19.67 1.61
C LYS A 31 -27.42 -19.98 1.65
N ASN A 32 -27.86 -20.97 0.87
CA ASN A 32 -29.26 -21.40 0.88
C ASN A 32 -29.67 -22.00 2.22
N PHE A 33 -28.81 -22.86 2.80
CA PHE A 33 -28.99 -23.43 4.14
C PHE A 33 -29.21 -22.32 5.18
N CYS A 34 -28.29 -21.36 5.24
CA CYS A 34 -28.33 -20.25 6.19
C CYS A 34 -29.52 -19.32 5.95
N HIS A 35 -29.87 -19.05 4.69
CA HIS A 35 -31.04 -18.24 4.35
C HIS A 35 -32.36 -18.86 4.85
N VAL A 36 -32.47 -20.20 4.80
CA VAL A 36 -33.70 -20.92 5.18
C VAL A 36 -33.76 -21.17 6.68
N LEU A 37 -32.63 -21.49 7.31
CA LEU A 37 -32.60 -21.99 8.69
C LEU A 37 -31.99 -21.02 9.71
N GLY A 38 -31.23 -20.02 9.26
CA GLY A 38 -30.53 -19.03 10.09
C GLY A 38 -29.00 -19.15 10.02
N ASP A 39 -28.30 -18.03 10.12
CA ASP A 39 -26.83 -17.93 10.04
C ASP A 39 -26.11 -18.53 11.28
N ASP A 40 -26.78 -18.60 12.43
CA ASP A 40 -26.18 -18.97 13.73
C ASP A 40 -26.22 -20.47 14.05
N LEU A 41 -26.82 -21.30 13.18
CA LEU A 41 -27.02 -22.74 13.45
C LEU A 41 -25.74 -23.56 13.37
N ILE A 42 -24.90 -23.28 12.37
CA ILE A 42 -23.72 -24.08 12.07
C ILE A 42 -22.70 -23.24 11.29
N GLY A 43 -21.42 -23.37 11.64
CA GLY A 43 -20.35 -22.73 10.89
C GLY A 43 -20.08 -23.44 9.56
N PHE A 44 -19.57 -22.69 8.58
CA PHE A 44 -19.18 -23.25 7.27
C PHE A 44 -18.27 -24.49 7.36
N PRO A 45 -17.26 -24.58 8.25
CA PRO A 45 -16.41 -25.78 8.35
C PRO A 45 -17.16 -27.05 8.79
N GLU A 46 -18.23 -26.91 9.56
CA GLU A 46 -19.07 -28.03 9.96
C GLU A 46 -20.03 -28.40 8.81
N PHE A 47 -20.65 -27.42 8.16
CA PHE A 47 -21.45 -27.64 6.95
C PHE A 47 -20.64 -28.36 5.86
N GLU A 48 -19.44 -27.86 5.57
CA GLU A 48 -18.55 -28.35 4.53
C GLU A 48 -18.18 -29.82 4.74
N PHE A 49 -17.87 -30.18 5.99
CA PHE A 49 -17.56 -31.55 6.36
C PHE A 49 -18.70 -32.53 6.04
N TRP A 50 -19.93 -32.24 6.49
CA TRP A 50 -21.09 -33.09 6.23
C TRP A 50 -21.38 -33.16 4.73
N PHE A 51 -21.33 -32.03 4.04
CA PHE A 51 -21.53 -31.96 2.60
C PHE A 51 -20.55 -32.87 1.83
N TYR A 52 -19.26 -32.82 2.15
CA TYR A 52 -18.26 -33.68 1.50
C TYR A 52 -18.36 -35.15 1.90
N ARG A 53 -18.86 -35.48 3.10
CA ARG A 53 -19.19 -36.87 3.45
C ARG A 53 -20.29 -37.41 2.55
N PHE A 54 -21.37 -36.66 2.37
CA PHE A 54 -22.44 -37.03 1.45
C PHE A 54 -21.97 -37.13 0.00
N TYR A 55 -21.09 -36.22 -0.42
CA TYR A 55 -20.44 -36.27 -1.74
C TYR A 55 -19.62 -37.55 -1.95
N LYS A 56 -18.93 -38.04 -0.92
CA LYS A 56 -18.19 -39.32 -0.94
C LYS A 56 -19.10 -40.55 -0.85
N GLY A 57 -20.41 -40.37 -0.74
CA GLY A 57 -21.40 -41.46 -0.63
C GLY A 57 -21.63 -41.97 0.79
N ASP A 58 -21.10 -41.30 1.82
CA ASP A 58 -21.34 -41.65 3.22
C ASP A 58 -22.50 -40.82 3.78
N PHE A 59 -23.63 -41.49 4.00
CA PHE A 59 -24.90 -40.87 4.41
C PHE A 59 -25.25 -41.11 5.88
N ASP A 60 -24.32 -41.59 6.72
CA ASP A 60 -24.60 -41.81 8.13
C ASP A 60 -24.74 -40.48 8.89
N LEU A 61 -25.99 -40.11 9.20
CA LEU A 61 -26.32 -38.89 9.94
C LEU A 61 -25.91 -38.96 11.42
N ASN A 62 -25.57 -40.13 11.97
CA ASN A 62 -25.17 -40.30 13.37
C ASN A 62 -23.65 -40.36 13.56
N TYR A 63 -22.88 -40.24 12.47
CA TYR A 63 -21.42 -40.26 12.53
C TYR A 63 -20.87 -39.29 13.58
N ASP A 64 -19.97 -39.81 14.41
CA ASP A 64 -19.29 -39.06 15.45
C ASP A 64 -18.05 -38.37 14.85
N ARG A 65 -18.17 -37.06 14.63
CA ARG A 65 -17.07 -36.24 14.10
C ARG A 65 -15.83 -36.24 15.01
N SER A 66 -15.98 -36.49 16.31
CA SER A 66 -14.83 -36.53 17.23
C SER A 66 -13.83 -37.65 16.92
N GLN A 67 -14.23 -38.62 16.09
CA GLN A 67 -13.38 -39.72 15.63
C GLN A 67 -12.44 -39.34 14.48
N GLU A 68 -12.68 -38.22 13.76
CA GLU A 68 -11.76 -37.77 12.73
C GLU A 68 -10.60 -36.96 13.31
N THR A 69 -9.39 -37.23 12.82
CA THR A 69 -8.22 -36.37 13.03
C THR A 69 -8.49 -34.97 12.49
N ILE A 70 -8.14 -33.95 13.28
CA ILE A 70 -8.23 -32.53 12.93
C ILE A 70 -7.69 -32.30 11.51
N HIS A 71 -8.54 -31.78 10.62
CA HIS A 71 -8.14 -31.46 9.25
C HIS A 71 -7.04 -30.39 9.27
N PRO A 72 -5.88 -30.63 8.63
CA PRO A 72 -4.82 -29.62 8.55
C PRO A 72 -5.37 -28.36 7.89
N THR A 73 -5.27 -27.24 8.58
CA THR A 73 -5.54 -25.93 8.02
C THR A 73 -4.39 -25.52 7.10
N LEU A 74 -4.60 -24.46 6.32
CA LEU A 74 -3.54 -23.84 5.52
C LEU A 74 -2.29 -23.51 6.37
N PHE A 75 -2.46 -23.24 7.66
CA PHE A 75 -1.37 -22.91 8.58
C PHE A 75 -0.66 -24.13 9.17
N ASP A 76 -1.27 -25.31 9.09
CA ASP A 76 -0.67 -26.58 9.48
C ASP A 76 0.19 -27.16 8.35
N LEU A 77 0.11 -26.58 7.14
CA LEU A 77 0.98 -26.96 6.03
C LEU A 77 2.45 -26.62 6.33
N PRO A 78 3.41 -27.44 5.85
CA PRO A 78 4.83 -27.14 6.00
C PRO A 78 5.22 -25.78 5.44
N LEU A 79 6.20 -25.11 6.08
CA LEU A 79 6.71 -23.78 5.66
C LEU A 79 7.08 -23.71 4.16
N GLN A 80 7.60 -24.80 3.61
CA GLN A 80 7.95 -24.89 2.18
C GLN A 80 6.74 -24.67 1.24
N ILE A 81 5.53 -25.02 1.68
CA ILE A 81 4.30 -24.74 0.93
C ILE A 81 3.93 -23.27 1.04
N HIS A 82 4.09 -22.66 2.23
CA HIS A 82 3.86 -21.22 2.41
C HIS A 82 4.83 -20.41 1.55
N ASP A 83 6.10 -20.81 1.48
CA ASP A 83 7.09 -20.20 0.60
C ASP A 83 6.70 -20.31 -0.87
N LYS A 84 6.18 -21.46 -1.29
CA LYS A 84 5.69 -21.65 -2.67
C LYS A 84 4.50 -20.74 -2.96
N ILE A 85 3.55 -20.62 -2.04
CA ILE A 85 2.42 -19.69 -2.18
C ILE A 85 2.95 -18.27 -2.30
N LEU A 86 3.77 -17.82 -1.35
CA LEU A 86 4.33 -16.47 -1.33
C LEU A 86 5.12 -16.11 -2.59
N LYS A 87 5.93 -17.03 -3.12
CA LYS A 87 6.72 -16.81 -4.35
C LYS A 87 5.86 -16.55 -5.58
N ASN A 88 4.64 -17.07 -5.59
CA ASN A 88 3.68 -16.83 -6.67
C ASN A 88 2.85 -15.55 -6.45
N LEU A 89 2.92 -14.94 -5.26
CA LEU A 89 2.21 -13.70 -4.97
C LEU A 89 3.08 -12.49 -5.25
N ASN A 90 2.54 -11.55 -6.03
CA ASN A 90 3.13 -10.24 -6.21
C ASN A 90 3.01 -9.38 -4.93
N VAL A 91 3.66 -8.21 -4.92
CA VAL A 91 3.71 -7.33 -3.74
C VAL A 91 2.32 -6.95 -3.23
N LEU A 92 1.37 -6.69 -4.13
CA LEU A 92 0.01 -6.26 -3.77
C LEU A 92 -0.81 -7.41 -3.21
N GLU A 93 -0.68 -8.59 -3.80
CA GLU A 93 -1.29 -9.81 -3.30
C GLU A 93 -0.76 -10.16 -1.91
N ARG A 94 0.54 -10.01 -1.66
CA ARG A 94 1.14 -10.17 -0.32
C ARG A 94 0.59 -9.14 0.68
N LEU A 95 0.38 -7.89 0.25
CA LEU A 95 -0.23 -6.86 1.12
C LEU A 95 -1.67 -7.20 1.49
N ASN A 96 -2.44 -7.84 0.60
CA ASN A 96 -3.78 -8.36 0.93
C ASN A 96 -3.72 -9.56 1.87
N LEU A 97 -2.84 -10.52 1.57
CA LEU A 97 -2.65 -11.72 2.37
C LEU A 97 -2.36 -11.35 3.84
N ARG A 98 -1.58 -10.28 4.04
CA ARG A 98 -1.28 -9.69 5.35
C ARG A 98 -2.51 -9.28 6.18
N ASN A 99 -3.61 -8.92 5.53
CA ASN A 99 -4.86 -8.48 6.17
C ASN A 99 -5.84 -9.64 6.44
N VAL A 100 -5.61 -10.82 5.85
CA VAL A 100 -6.50 -11.98 5.99
C VAL A 100 -6.43 -12.54 7.42
N CYS A 101 -5.24 -12.83 7.94
CA CYS A 101 -5.08 -13.35 9.30
C CYS A 101 -3.70 -13.04 9.90
N PHE A 102 -3.55 -13.30 11.20
CA PHE A 102 -2.29 -13.10 11.93
C PHE A 102 -1.10 -13.89 11.33
N ASN A 103 -1.31 -15.15 10.95
CA ASN A 103 -0.25 -15.99 10.40
C ASN A 103 0.25 -15.46 9.06
N PHE A 104 -0.67 -15.11 8.16
CA PHE A 104 -0.30 -14.49 6.89
C PHE A 104 0.31 -13.11 7.06
N ARG A 105 -0.04 -12.36 8.10
CA ARG A 105 0.65 -11.11 8.43
C ARG A 105 2.13 -11.35 8.67
N LYS A 106 2.47 -12.35 9.50
CA LYS A 106 3.86 -12.72 9.80
C LYS A 106 4.62 -13.13 8.55
N ILE A 107 4.02 -13.97 7.71
CA ILE A 107 4.64 -14.53 6.51
C ILE A 107 4.77 -13.47 5.40
N SER A 108 3.75 -12.61 5.22
CA SER A 108 3.79 -11.50 4.27
C SER A 108 4.79 -10.42 4.68
N ASP A 109 5.16 -10.35 5.97
CA ASP A 109 6.12 -9.40 6.52
C ASP A 109 7.59 -9.75 6.25
N GLU A 110 7.86 -10.93 5.68
CA GLU A 110 9.16 -11.23 5.09
C GLU A 110 9.47 -10.27 3.92
N PRO A 111 10.71 -9.73 3.82
CA PRO A 111 11.05 -8.71 2.84
C PRO A 111 10.80 -9.24 1.43
N PRO A 112 9.90 -8.61 0.64
CA PRO A 112 9.77 -8.94 -0.76
C PRO A 112 11.11 -8.62 -1.42
N THR A 113 11.73 -9.62 -2.03
CA THR A 113 12.97 -9.42 -2.75
C THR A 113 12.70 -8.49 -3.94
N GLN A 114 13.56 -7.49 -4.13
CA GLN A 114 13.65 -6.65 -5.33
C GLN A 114 12.53 -5.62 -5.54
N VAL A 115 11.97 -5.04 -4.47
CA VAL A 115 11.07 -3.87 -4.63
C VAL A 115 11.87 -2.58 -4.67
N VAL A 116 11.70 -1.79 -5.74
CA VAL A 116 12.28 -0.45 -5.88
C VAL A 116 11.16 0.54 -6.11
N ILE A 117 11.00 1.51 -5.20
CA ILE A 117 10.03 2.60 -5.40
C ILE A 117 10.68 3.66 -6.29
N ASN A 118 10.35 3.61 -7.57
CA ASN A 118 10.87 4.54 -8.57
C ASN A 118 10.34 5.96 -8.36
N THR A 119 9.03 6.08 -8.15
CA THR A 119 8.40 7.40 -8.03
C THR A 119 7.16 7.37 -7.17
N ILE A 120 7.05 8.33 -6.26
CA ILE A 120 5.81 8.71 -5.60
C ILE A 120 5.43 10.09 -6.13
N ASN A 121 4.24 10.24 -6.69
CA ASN A 121 3.74 11.52 -7.17
C ASN A 121 2.45 11.89 -6.46
N THR A 122 2.44 13.01 -5.74
CA THR A 122 1.25 13.55 -5.07
C THR A 122 0.50 14.48 -6.01
N GLY A 123 -0.67 14.05 -6.48
CA GLY A 123 -1.58 14.82 -7.31
C GLY A 123 -2.75 15.40 -6.52
N MET A 124 -3.63 16.16 -7.20
CA MET A 124 -4.75 16.85 -6.57
C MET A 124 -5.80 15.92 -5.94
N GLN A 125 -6.06 14.77 -6.58
CA GLN A 125 -7.10 13.81 -6.15
C GLN A 125 -6.54 12.42 -5.88
N GLU A 126 -5.28 12.19 -6.25
CA GLU A 126 -4.68 10.87 -6.17
C GLU A 126 -3.17 10.95 -5.93
N THR A 127 -2.64 9.96 -5.23
CA THR A 127 -1.20 9.70 -5.13
C THR A 127 -0.86 8.49 -5.97
N THR A 128 0.12 8.63 -6.84
CA THR A 128 0.60 7.53 -7.69
C THR A 128 1.94 7.00 -7.19
N PHE A 129 2.02 5.69 -6.98
CA PHE A 129 3.24 4.95 -6.68
C PHE A 129 3.64 4.14 -7.90
N LYS A 130 4.84 4.39 -8.42
CA LYS A 130 5.47 3.56 -9.45
C LYS A 130 6.60 2.80 -8.80
N PHE A 131 6.57 1.48 -8.93
CA PHE A 131 7.59 0.63 -8.35
C PHE A 131 7.84 -0.59 -9.21
N ASP A 132 9.08 -1.07 -9.17
CA ASP A 132 9.46 -2.32 -9.79
C ASP A 132 9.51 -3.42 -8.72
N CYS A 133 9.10 -4.63 -9.10
CA CYS A 133 9.28 -5.83 -8.31
C CYS A 133 9.78 -6.94 -9.22
N GLY A 134 11.08 -7.24 -9.14
CA GLY A 134 11.77 -8.10 -10.09
C GLY A 134 11.74 -7.49 -11.50
N LEU A 135 11.16 -8.20 -12.48
CA LEU A 135 11.04 -7.72 -13.86
C LEU A 135 9.73 -6.96 -14.13
N ASN A 136 8.85 -6.87 -13.14
CA ASN A 136 7.51 -6.31 -13.29
C ASN A 136 7.45 -4.85 -12.84
N HIS A 137 6.79 -4.01 -13.63
CA HIS A 137 6.55 -2.60 -13.32
C HIS A 137 5.09 -2.39 -12.93
N TYR A 138 4.88 -1.84 -11.74
CA TYR A 138 3.57 -1.60 -11.16
C TYR A 138 3.29 -0.11 -11.06
N VAL A 139 2.03 0.22 -11.27
CA VAL A 139 1.46 1.53 -10.95
C VAL A 139 0.35 1.29 -9.94
N MET A 140 0.45 1.90 -8.77
CA MET A 140 -0.60 1.94 -7.77
C MET A 140 -1.11 3.38 -7.68
N ILE A 141 -2.43 3.57 -7.79
CA ILE A 141 -3.09 4.86 -7.72
C ILE A 141 -4.00 4.84 -6.51
N CYS A 142 -3.72 5.71 -5.56
CA CYS A 142 -4.52 5.90 -4.37
C CYS A 142 -5.36 7.17 -4.52
N LYS A 143 -6.68 7.04 -4.62
CA LYS A 143 -7.61 8.15 -4.82
C LYS A 143 -8.49 8.34 -3.59
N ASP A 144 -8.56 9.56 -3.06
CA ASP A 144 -9.49 9.87 -1.98
C ASP A 144 -10.91 10.09 -2.52
N VAL A 145 -11.92 9.48 -1.90
CA VAL A 145 -13.34 9.58 -2.31
C VAL A 145 -14.21 9.79 -1.09
N ASP A 146 -14.83 10.98 -0.96
CA ASP A 146 -15.83 11.41 0.05
C ASP A 146 -15.45 11.33 1.55
N ASN A 147 -14.54 10.42 1.92
CA ASN A 147 -13.87 10.17 3.21
C ASN A 147 -13.23 8.77 3.21
N ASP A 148 -13.26 8.05 2.10
CA ASP A 148 -12.65 6.77 1.83
C ASP A 148 -11.39 6.95 0.95
N CYS A 149 -10.67 5.86 0.70
CA CYS A 149 -9.61 5.79 -0.28
C CYS A 149 -9.81 4.53 -1.15
N ILE A 150 -9.84 4.74 -2.46
CA ILE A 150 -9.80 3.67 -3.46
C ILE A 150 -8.35 3.52 -3.89
N ILE A 151 -7.79 2.33 -3.69
CA ILE A 151 -6.48 1.99 -4.25
C ILE A 151 -6.72 1.08 -5.44
N THR A 152 -6.25 1.52 -6.60
CA THR A 152 -6.16 0.68 -7.79
C THR A 152 -4.70 0.37 -8.09
N SER A 153 -4.45 -0.76 -8.74
CA SER A 153 -3.13 -1.04 -9.27
C SER A 153 -3.17 -1.83 -10.55
N SER A 154 -2.18 -1.59 -11.40
CA SER A 154 -1.96 -2.30 -12.65
C SER A 154 -0.48 -2.68 -12.79
N CYS A 155 -0.23 -3.78 -13.49
CA CYS A 155 1.09 -4.24 -13.88
C CYS A 155 1.21 -4.19 -15.41
N LYS A 156 2.32 -3.63 -15.93
CA LYS A 156 2.53 -3.53 -17.38
C LYS A 156 2.57 -4.88 -18.10
N TYR A 157 3.05 -5.94 -17.45
CA TYR A 157 3.32 -7.24 -18.10
C TYR A 157 2.31 -8.34 -17.71
N ASP A 158 1.51 -8.17 -16.66
CA ASP A 158 0.54 -9.20 -16.21
C ASP A 158 -0.85 -9.01 -16.85
N GLY A 159 -0.89 -8.80 -18.17
CA GLY A 159 -2.15 -8.74 -18.94
C GLY A 159 -3.15 -7.69 -18.45
N GLN A 160 -2.68 -6.58 -17.88
CA GLN A 160 -3.52 -5.53 -17.28
C GLN A 160 -4.52 -6.05 -16.23
N LYS A 161 -4.13 -7.02 -15.39
CA LYS A 161 -4.93 -7.29 -14.18
C LYS A 161 -5.03 -6.02 -13.35
N GLU A 162 -6.20 -5.39 -13.40
CA GLU A 162 -6.56 -4.28 -12.53
C GLU A 162 -6.98 -4.85 -11.18
N TRP A 163 -6.26 -4.43 -10.17
CA TRP A 163 -6.58 -4.70 -8.78
C TRP A 163 -7.22 -3.47 -8.17
N LYS A 164 -8.28 -3.65 -7.37
CA LYS A 164 -9.00 -2.55 -6.71
C LYS A 164 -9.35 -2.96 -5.28
N VAL A 165 -9.03 -2.10 -4.32
CA VAL A 165 -9.48 -2.22 -2.92
C VAL A 165 -10.02 -0.88 -2.45
N GLU A 166 -11.14 -0.92 -1.74
CA GLU A 166 -11.86 0.23 -1.19
C GLU A 166 -11.92 0.11 0.33
N GLY A 167 -11.88 1.23 1.04
CA GLY A 167 -12.02 1.30 2.49
C GLY A 167 -11.13 2.39 3.10
N ALA A 168 -11.70 3.21 3.99
CA ALA A 168 -11.00 4.36 4.58
C ALA A 168 -9.69 4.01 5.33
N SER A 169 -9.58 2.79 5.87
CA SER A 169 -8.41 2.26 6.57
C SER A 169 -7.38 1.61 5.65
N VAL A 170 -7.75 1.35 4.39
CA VAL A 170 -6.92 0.61 3.42
C VAL A 170 -5.64 1.37 3.14
N PHE A 171 -5.69 2.69 2.98
CA PHE A 171 -4.50 3.45 2.62
C PHE A 171 -3.39 3.35 3.67
N PRO A 172 -3.59 3.66 4.97
CA PRO A 172 -2.54 3.42 5.98
C PRO A 172 -2.17 1.94 6.12
N ALA A 173 -3.14 1.03 5.98
CA ALA A 173 -2.93 -0.41 6.14
C ALA A 173 -2.11 -1.03 4.99
N VAL A 174 -2.17 -0.47 3.79
CA VAL A 174 -1.42 -0.92 2.61
C VAL A 174 -0.11 -0.14 2.48
N LEU A 175 -0.17 1.20 2.52
CA LEU A 175 0.98 2.05 2.24
C LEU A 175 2.00 2.06 3.38
N GLY A 176 1.56 2.09 4.64
CA GLY A 176 2.45 2.08 5.79
C GLY A 176 3.40 0.88 5.78
N PRO A 177 2.89 -0.36 5.66
CA PRO A 177 3.74 -1.54 5.49
C PRO A 177 4.60 -1.51 4.22
N PHE A 178 4.07 -1.02 3.11
CA PHE A 178 4.82 -0.91 1.85
C PHE A 178 6.06 -0.03 1.99
N LEU A 179 5.90 1.19 2.54
CA LEU A 179 7.00 2.12 2.79
C LEU A 179 7.97 1.63 3.89
N ARG A 180 7.48 0.90 4.91
CA ARG A 180 8.37 0.28 5.91
C ARG A 180 9.28 -0.78 5.31
N LYS A 181 8.79 -1.55 4.34
CA LYS A 181 9.56 -2.62 3.67
C LYS A 181 10.48 -2.08 2.60
N CYS A 182 10.10 -0.97 1.98
CA CYS A 182 10.84 -0.32 0.90
C CYS A 182 11.17 1.11 1.33
N PRO A 183 12.10 1.28 2.29
CA PRO A 183 12.33 2.58 2.92
C PRO A 183 13.02 3.59 1.98
N VAL A 184 13.51 3.14 0.82
CA VAL A 184 14.18 4.00 -0.16
C VAL A 184 13.23 4.28 -1.32
N VAL A 185 13.02 5.56 -1.58
CA VAL A 185 12.25 6.09 -2.71
C VAL A 185 13.22 6.83 -3.62
N ASP A 186 13.30 6.43 -4.88
CA ASP A 186 14.22 7.07 -5.82
C ASP A 186 13.77 8.50 -6.13
N CYS A 187 12.47 8.74 -6.31
CA CYS A 187 11.95 10.07 -6.56
C CYS A 187 10.60 10.34 -5.86
N LEU A 188 10.53 11.41 -5.06
CA LEU A 188 9.28 11.96 -4.54
C LEU A 188 8.96 13.25 -5.29
N VAL A 189 7.80 13.29 -5.94
CA VAL A 189 7.31 14.45 -6.69
C VAL A 189 6.09 15.01 -5.99
N LEU A 190 6.16 16.27 -5.57
CA LEU A 190 5.05 17.00 -4.98
C LEU A 190 4.43 17.91 -6.05
N THR A 191 3.16 17.71 -6.41
CA THR A 191 2.54 18.45 -7.54
C THR A 191 1.22 19.17 -7.22
N SER A 192 0.61 19.02 -6.04
CA SER A 192 -0.82 19.35 -5.87
C SER A 192 -1.15 20.74 -5.29
N TRP A 193 -2.09 21.44 -5.93
CA TRP A 193 -2.76 22.67 -5.51
C TRP A 193 -4.14 22.40 -4.87
N THR A 194 -4.14 21.71 -3.72
CA THR A 194 -5.28 21.35 -2.84
C THR A 194 -6.10 20.08 -3.20
N SER A 195 -5.84 18.96 -2.51
CA SER A 195 -6.75 18.32 -1.55
C SER A 195 -6.06 17.18 -0.75
N ARG A 196 -6.33 17.14 0.57
CA ARG A 196 -6.16 16.07 1.58
C ARG A 196 -5.07 15.00 1.37
N ASN A 197 -3.78 15.37 1.33
CA ASN A 197 -2.70 14.38 1.52
C ASN A 197 -2.62 13.77 2.95
N GLY A 198 -3.65 13.93 3.80
CA GLY A 198 -3.65 13.55 5.22
C GLY A 198 -3.20 12.12 5.49
N ARG A 199 -3.64 11.17 4.66
CA ARG A 199 -3.26 9.76 4.81
C ARG A 199 -1.82 9.51 4.42
N LEU A 200 -1.34 10.14 3.35
CA LEU A 200 0.06 10.08 2.94
C LEU A 200 0.97 10.70 4.01
N MET A 201 0.57 11.85 4.56
CA MET A 201 1.28 12.52 5.66
C MET A 201 1.47 11.56 6.84
N SER A 202 0.41 10.88 7.31
CA SER A 202 0.53 9.90 8.40
C SER A 202 1.48 8.74 8.09
N CYS A 203 1.54 8.32 6.81
CA CYS A 203 2.47 7.28 6.37
C CYS A 203 3.92 7.80 6.34
N MET A 204 4.15 9.00 5.81
CA MET A 204 5.48 9.61 5.77
C MET A 204 6.01 9.88 7.18
N GLU A 205 5.18 10.38 8.10
CA GLU A 205 5.58 10.63 9.48
C GLU A 205 6.01 9.36 10.22
N SER A 206 5.27 8.27 10.02
CA SER A 206 5.54 6.99 10.69
C SER A 206 6.68 6.18 10.06
N THR A 207 6.97 6.38 8.77
CA THR A 207 7.97 5.58 8.03
C THR A 207 9.26 6.33 7.74
N LYS A 208 9.20 7.65 7.59
CA LYS A 208 10.32 8.55 7.27
C LYS A 208 11.27 7.97 6.21
N PRO A 209 10.79 7.73 4.98
CA PRO A 209 11.61 7.07 3.97
C PRO A 209 12.81 7.94 3.57
N SER A 210 13.89 7.27 3.16
CA SER A 210 15.01 7.92 2.47
C SER A 210 14.59 8.23 1.04
N VAL A 211 14.72 9.48 0.61
CA VAL A 211 14.33 9.92 -0.73
C VAL A 211 15.57 10.38 -1.47
N LYS A 212 15.96 9.76 -2.57
CA LYS A 212 17.16 10.22 -3.31
C LYS A 212 16.93 11.55 -4.00
N LYS A 213 15.83 11.67 -4.74
CA LYS A 213 15.45 12.88 -5.47
C LYS A 213 14.10 13.41 -5.02
N LEU A 214 14.08 14.66 -4.62
CA LEU A 214 12.87 15.40 -4.28
C LEU A 214 12.55 16.40 -5.39
N VAL A 215 11.31 16.43 -5.86
CA VAL A 215 10.85 17.36 -6.88
C VAL A 215 9.69 18.18 -6.33
N LEU A 216 9.89 19.49 -6.21
CA LEU A 216 8.91 20.49 -5.81
C LEU A 216 8.28 21.11 -7.06
N ASN A 217 7.13 20.60 -7.47
CA ASN A 217 6.35 21.10 -8.62
C ASN A 217 5.04 21.75 -8.15
N THR A 218 5.13 22.50 -7.05
CA THR A 218 4.03 23.20 -6.36
C THR A 218 4.67 24.15 -5.32
N PHE A 219 3.91 25.08 -4.73
CA PHE A 219 4.40 26.01 -3.72
C PHE A 219 4.38 25.36 -2.32
N ILE A 220 5.06 26.05 -1.43
CA ILE A 220 5.27 25.92 0.02
C ILE A 220 4.06 25.73 0.94
N ASN A 221 3.03 24.96 0.61
CA ASN A 221 1.89 24.83 1.55
C ASN A 221 2.22 23.93 2.76
N HIS A 222 1.36 23.99 3.79
CA HIS A 222 1.50 23.19 5.01
C HIS A 222 1.66 21.68 4.74
N GLU A 223 0.91 21.13 3.77
CA GLU A 223 0.97 19.69 3.46
C GLU A 223 2.32 19.30 2.83
N ASN A 224 2.78 20.08 1.85
CA ASN A 224 4.06 19.84 1.19
C ASN A 224 5.21 20.02 2.17
N TYR A 225 5.19 21.08 2.98
CA TYR A 225 6.16 21.29 4.06
C TYR A 225 6.21 20.09 5.02
N PHE A 226 5.05 19.57 5.42
CA PHE A 226 4.98 18.39 6.28
C PHE A 226 5.60 17.16 5.63
N LEU A 227 5.29 16.88 4.36
CA LEU A 227 5.88 15.76 3.63
C LEU A 227 7.40 15.91 3.52
N LEU A 228 7.88 17.11 3.23
CA LEU A 228 9.31 17.43 3.12
C LEU A 228 10.07 17.19 4.41
N LYS A 229 9.52 17.63 5.53
CA LYS A 229 10.14 17.44 6.85
C LYS A 229 10.22 15.96 7.25
N ASN A 230 9.34 15.12 6.70
CA ASN A 230 9.22 13.71 7.04
C ASN A 230 9.90 12.76 6.05
N VAL A 231 10.86 13.24 5.25
CA VAL A 231 11.77 12.39 4.46
C VAL A 231 13.21 12.56 4.91
N ARG A 232 14.07 11.57 4.64
CA ARG A 232 15.48 11.57 5.03
C ARG A 232 16.39 11.44 3.83
N GLU A 233 17.68 11.76 4.02
CA GLU A 233 18.75 11.47 3.05
C GLU A 233 18.48 12.01 1.63
N VAL A 234 17.87 13.20 1.55
CA VAL A 234 17.62 13.88 0.28
C VAL A 234 18.95 14.23 -0.37
N GLN A 235 19.23 13.66 -1.55
CA GLN A 235 20.49 13.91 -2.28
C GLN A 235 20.34 15.01 -3.32
N HIS A 236 19.19 15.04 -4.01
CA HIS A 236 18.91 16.01 -5.05
C HIS A 236 17.56 16.68 -4.84
N ILE A 237 17.54 18.01 -4.94
CA ILE A 237 16.33 18.82 -4.89
C ILE A 237 16.10 19.46 -6.26
N SER A 238 14.90 19.31 -6.81
CA SER A 238 14.49 19.95 -8.06
C SER A 238 13.28 20.83 -7.81
N ILE A 239 13.42 22.14 -8.00
CA ILE A 239 12.34 23.12 -7.85
C ILE A 239 11.84 23.50 -9.24
N VAL A 240 10.59 23.15 -9.48
CA VAL A 240 9.87 23.31 -10.76
C VAL A 240 8.69 24.28 -10.63
N MET A 241 8.38 24.81 -9.46
CA MET A 241 7.51 25.98 -9.31
C MET A 241 8.07 26.91 -8.25
N VAL A 242 7.96 28.23 -8.45
CA VAL A 242 8.58 29.26 -7.61
C VAL A 242 7.89 29.34 -6.25
N PRO A 243 8.57 29.00 -5.15
CA PRO A 243 8.08 29.35 -3.84
C PRO A 243 8.10 30.87 -3.66
N ASP A 244 7.11 31.43 -2.98
CA ASP A 244 7.19 32.84 -2.56
C ASP A 244 8.34 33.06 -1.54
N ALA A 245 8.68 34.31 -1.22
CA ALA A 245 9.82 34.61 -0.35
C ALA A 245 9.74 33.92 1.03
N LEU A 246 8.55 33.80 1.62
CA LEU A 246 8.36 33.16 2.92
C LEU A 246 8.61 31.65 2.84
N GLU A 247 8.26 31.05 1.72
CA GLU A 247 8.44 29.62 1.47
C GLU A 247 9.92 29.25 1.26
N VAL A 248 10.74 30.20 0.76
CA VAL A 248 12.19 30.03 0.66
C VAL A 248 12.83 29.87 2.02
N ASP A 249 12.52 30.78 2.95
CA ASP A 249 13.09 30.78 4.30
C ASP A 249 12.76 29.47 5.02
N GLN A 250 11.54 28.95 4.83
CA GLN A 250 11.16 27.64 5.36
C GLN A 250 11.96 26.51 4.72
N LEU A 251 12.15 26.54 3.40
CA LEU A 251 12.86 25.50 2.67
C LEU A 251 14.34 25.44 3.06
N ILE A 252 15.03 26.58 3.14
CA ILE A 252 16.47 26.64 3.43
C ILE A 252 16.79 26.18 4.86
N GLU A 253 15.83 26.30 5.77
CA GLU A 253 15.99 25.86 7.16
C GLU A 253 15.85 24.35 7.35
N LEU A 254 15.28 23.64 6.36
CA LEU A 254 15.10 22.20 6.42
C LEU A 254 16.45 21.46 6.36
N GLU A 255 16.58 20.42 7.17
CA GLU A 255 17.71 19.47 7.10
C GLU A 255 17.83 18.83 5.72
N GLN A 256 16.71 18.63 5.03
CA GLN A 256 16.68 18.11 3.67
C GLN A 256 17.39 19.04 2.69
N TRP A 257 17.28 20.36 2.88
CA TRP A 257 17.99 21.36 2.10
C TRP A 257 19.47 21.43 2.47
N LYS A 258 19.76 21.52 3.77
CA LYS A 258 21.12 21.68 4.30
C LYS A 258 22.03 20.49 3.99
N ASN A 259 21.47 19.27 3.94
CA ASN A 259 22.23 18.05 3.70
C ASN A 259 22.19 17.55 2.25
N ALA A 260 21.41 18.20 1.37
CA ALA A 260 21.33 17.79 -0.02
C ALA A 260 22.63 18.10 -0.78
N VAL A 261 23.00 17.20 -1.69
CA VAL A 261 24.25 17.27 -2.46
C VAL A 261 24.10 18.19 -3.66
N SER A 262 22.90 18.24 -4.24
CA SER A 262 22.66 19.01 -5.45
C SER A 262 21.27 19.60 -5.52
N VAL A 263 21.16 20.70 -6.25
CA VAL A 263 19.91 21.42 -6.45
C VAL A 263 19.77 21.90 -7.88
N SER A 264 18.55 21.84 -8.42
CA SER A 264 18.16 22.42 -9.70
C SER A 264 16.94 23.29 -9.48
N VAL A 265 17.00 24.55 -9.90
CA VAL A 265 15.87 25.48 -9.84
C VAL A 265 15.58 25.98 -11.24
N ASN A 266 14.43 25.60 -11.80
CA ASN A 266 14.09 25.86 -13.19
C ASN A 266 13.40 27.22 -13.42
N TYR A 267 13.77 28.24 -12.63
CA TYR A 267 13.16 29.57 -12.65
C TYR A 267 14.19 30.66 -12.33
N LEU A 268 13.85 31.90 -12.72
CA LEU A 268 14.63 33.08 -12.39
C LEU A 268 14.48 33.44 -10.90
N LEU A 269 15.55 33.23 -10.14
CA LEU A 269 15.65 33.49 -8.71
C LEU A 269 16.07 34.93 -8.42
N ASP A 270 15.50 35.50 -7.35
CA ASP A 270 15.98 36.72 -6.69
C ASP A 270 16.57 36.40 -5.30
N TRP A 271 16.91 35.13 -5.06
CA TRP A 271 17.40 34.64 -3.78
C TRP A 271 18.89 34.96 -3.60
N ASN A 272 19.35 35.08 -2.36
CA ASN A 272 20.78 35.20 -2.09
C ASN A 272 21.49 33.91 -2.56
N ILE A 273 22.52 34.08 -3.39
CA ILE A 273 23.29 32.98 -3.92
C ILE A 273 24.02 32.16 -2.84
N GLU A 274 24.25 32.76 -1.68
CA GLU A 274 24.88 32.10 -0.53
C GLU A 274 24.09 30.90 -0.02
N HIS A 275 22.77 30.89 -0.21
CA HIS A 275 21.92 29.74 0.13
C HIS A 275 22.25 28.48 -0.69
N PHE A 276 23.05 28.61 -1.75
CA PHE A 276 23.43 27.53 -2.63
C PHE A 276 24.88 27.06 -2.46
N HIS A 277 25.67 27.73 -1.61
CA HIS A 277 27.11 27.50 -1.50
C HIS A 277 27.48 26.11 -0.97
N HIS A 278 26.60 25.48 -0.18
CA HIS A 278 26.88 24.17 0.40
C HIS A 278 26.61 23.01 -0.57
N PHE A 279 25.91 23.25 -1.69
CA PHE A 279 25.68 22.21 -2.70
C PHE A 279 26.93 21.96 -3.52
N GLN A 280 27.22 20.70 -3.82
CA GLN A 280 28.28 20.31 -4.75
C GLN A 280 27.91 20.63 -6.21
N ASN A 281 26.61 20.55 -6.54
CA ASN A 281 26.12 20.88 -7.88
C ASN A 281 24.86 21.73 -7.77
N ALA A 282 24.88 22.95 -8.31
CA ALA A 282 23.74 23.85 -8.34
C ALA A 282 23.47 24.30 -9.79
N ILE A 283 22.24 24.07 -10.27
CA ILE A 283 21.74 24.63 -11.52
C ILE A 283 20.68 25.65 -11.15
N ILE A 284 21.00 26.93 -11.28
CA ILE A 284 20.09 28.03 -10.96
C ILE A 284 20.09 29.05 -12.08
N PHE A 285 18.95 29.72 -12.27
CA PHE A 285 18.84 30.87 -13.16
C PHE A 285 18.59 32.09 -12.29
N LEU A 286 19.44 33.11 -12.37
CA LEU A 286 19.26 34.34 -11.58
C LEU A 286 18.47 35.35 -12.41
N LYS A 287 17.46 35.97 -11.80
CA LYS A 287 16.67 37.05 -12.41
C LYS A 287 17.54 38.26 -12.74
N HIS A 288 18.48 38.57 -11.85
CA HIS A 288 19.46 39.62 -12.01
C HIS A 288 20.84 39.12 -11.61
N MET A 289 21.81 39.26 -12.51
CA MET A 289 23.21 38.94 -12.21
C MET A 289 23.97 40.23 -11.89
N THR A 290 24.12 40.52 -10.60
CA THR A 290 24.95 41.65 -10.14
C THR A 290 26.43 41.29 -10.20
N VAL A 291 27.29 42.31 -10.21
CA VAL A 291 28.76 42.11 -10.12
C VAL A 291 29.13 41.34 -8.85
N GLU A 292 28.45 41.61 -7.74
CA GLU A 292 28.64 40.90 -6.48
C GLU A 292 28.34 39.40 -6.62
N ASN A 293 27.19 39.03 -7.21
CA ASN A 293 26.84 37.63 -7.44
C ASN A 293 27.85 36.96 -8.37
N ALA A 294 28.34 37.65 -9.41
CA ALA A 294 29.38 37.13 -10.30
C ALA A 294 30.68 36.81 -9.55
N VAL A 295 31.11 37.69 -8.65
CA VAL A 295 32.29 37.46 -7.83
C VAL A 295 32.08 36.29 -6.87
N LYS A 296 30.89 36.15 -6.27
CA LYS A 296 30.54 35.01 -5.40
C LYS A 296 30.57 33.69 -6.18
N VAL A 297 29.92 33.61 -7.35
CA VAL A 297 29.96 32.42 -8.23
C VAL A 297 31.39 32.05 -8.58
N LYS A 298 32.21 33.03 -9.00
CA LYS A 298 33.60 32.77 -9.40
C LYS A 298 34.37 32.07 -8.27
N LYS A 299 34.21 32.53 -7.03
CA LYS A 299 34.88 31.95 -5.85
C LYS A 299 34.42 30.52 -5.52
N LEU A 300 33.22 30.12 -5.95
CA LEU A 300 32.73 28.75 -5.77
C LEU A 300 33.27 27.77 -6.82
N LEU A 301 33.80 28.29 -7.94
CA LEU A 301 34.35 27.50 -9.04
C LEU A 301 35.87 27.31 -8.96
N GLU A 302 36.54 28.02 -8.06
CA GLU A 302 37.97 27.89 -7.73
C GLU A 302 38.18 26.78 -6.70
#